data_AF-A0A536F188-F1
#
_entry.id   AF-A0A536F188-F1
#
_cell.length_a   1.000
_cell.length_b   1.000
_cell.length_c   1.000
_cell.angle_alpha   90.00
_cell.angle_beta   90.00
_cell.angle_gamma   90.00
#
_symmetry.space_group_name_H-M   'P 1'
#
loop_
_entity.id
_entity.type
_entity.pdbx_description
1 polymer ?
#
loop_
_entity_poly.entity_id
_entity_poly.type
_entity_poly.pdbx_seq_one_letter_code
_entity_poly.pdbx_strand_id
1 'polypeptide(L)'
;MRSEIEVTPTPSGAANAWRPRLLLPLAFTGGLASLGIEFAAARLLAPFFGQSLFIWGTLIGLILIYLTIGYYAGGRLADRRPDARLLYQIAAAAALLTAAIPIVSRPILSLAQTGFAQLSVGLVLGSLISVIILFAAPVILLGMVSPFVIRLRIRQLETAGNAAGAVYALSTLGSILGTFIPVFWLIPTYGTRPTIFILAFALGTISAAGLLGGGRRRLYLLLPVLIAVLALFGGGSIRAAAYGVRLYETESAYNYIQVVKVGNETQLVLNEGQAVHSVYNPTSEYTHAYWDEVLLARYFGSGQTPKRVAVVGLAGGTIAKI
;
A
#
# COMPACT_ATOMS: atom_id res chain seq x y z
N MET A 1 -2.76 42.04 63.23
CA MET A 1 -2.01 41.03 62.45
C MET A 1 -3.01 40.22 61.64
N ARG A 2 -3.37 40.67 60.44
CA ARG A 2 -4.12 39.87 59.45
C ARG A 2 -3.13 39.59 58.32
N SER A 3 -2.79 38.32 58.14
CA SER A 3 -1.92 37.86 57.07
C SER A 3 -2.67 37.98 55.74
N GLU A 4 -2.25 38.92 54.90
CA GLU A 4 -2.61 38.91 53.48
C GLU A 4 -1.96 37.70 52.83
N ILE A 5 -2.78 36.71 52.48
CA ILE A 5 -2.36 35.62 51.61
C ILE A 5 -2.34 36.22 50.20
N GLU A 6 -1.15 36.60 49.77
CA GLU A 6 -0.89 37.02 48.40
C GLU A 6 -1.08 35.80 47.48
N VAL A 7 -2.28 35.70 46.90
CA VAL A 7 -2.58 34.70 45.88
C VAL A 7 -1.84 35.11 44.61
N THR A 8 -0.63 34.60 44.43
CA THR A 8 0.08 34.69 43.15
C THR A 8 -0.81 34.08 42.07
N PRO A 9 -1.20 34.84 41.02
CA PRO A 9 -1.95 34.28 39.91
C PRO A 9 -1.07 33.23 39.23
N THR A 10 -1.55 31.99 39.20
CA THR A 10 -0.95 30.94 38.40
C THR A 10 -0.86 31.43 36.96
N PRO A 11 0.30 31.32 36.28
CA PRO A 11 0.41 31.76 34.90
C PRO A 11 -0.61 31.01 34.05
N SER A 12 -1.51 31.78 33.48
CA SER A 12 -2.58 31.39 32.59
C SER A 12 -2.04 30.60 31.40
N GLY A 13 -2.30 29.29 31.38
CA GLY A 13 -2.90 28.56 30.26
C GLY A 13 -2.32 28.67 28.84
N ALA A 14 -1.09 29.15 28.61
CA ALA A 14 -0.57 29.34 27.25
C ALA A 14 0.06 28.07 26.61
N ALA A 15 0.12 26.93 27.28
CA ALA A 15 0.99 25.81 26.86
C ALA A 15 0.33 24.65 26.09
N ASN A 16 -0.99 24.47 26.09
CA ASN A 16 -1.58 23.19 25.67
C ASN A 16 -2.78 23.35 24.71
N ALA A 17 -2.56 24.00 23.56
CA ALA A 17 -3.48 23.92 22.42
C ALA A 17 -3.34 22.54 21.75
N TRP A 18 -4.06 21.56 22.28
CA TRP A 18 -4.24 20.24 21.69
C TRP A 18 -5.71 20.06 21.40
N ARG A 19 -6.03 19.32 20.34
CA ARG A 19 -7.43 19.11 19.96
C ARG A 19 -7.86 17.72 20.41
N PRO A 20 -8.42 17.56 21.63
CA PRO A 20 -8.93 16.26 22.09
C PRO A 20 -10.01 15.69 21.16
N ARG A 21 -10.71 16.58 20.43
CA ARG A 21 -11.71 16.25 19.41
C ARG A 21 -11.15 15.41 18.23
N LEU A 22 -9.84 15.43 18.00
CA LEU A 22 -9.21 14.70 16.88
C LEU A 22 -8.72 13.29 17.26
N LEU A 23 -8.83 12.89 18.53
CA LEU A 23 -8.38 11.58 18.98
C LEU A 23 -9.19 10.43 18.37
N LEU A 24 -10.51 10.58 18.29
CA LEU A 24 -11.41 9.60 17.68
C LEU A 24 -11.27 9.55 16.15
N PRO A 25 -11.26 10.69 15.42
CA PRO A 25 -10.89 10.71 14.01
C PRO A 25 -9.53 10.06 13.74
N LEU A 26 -8.55 10.24 14.62
CA LEU A 26 -7.24 9.61 14.48
C LEU A 26 -7.34 8.08 14.60
N ALA A 27 -8.09 7.56 15.57
CA ALA A 27 -8.33 6.12 15.71
C ALA A 27 -9.03 5.54 14.47
N PHE A 28 -10.03 6.24 13.94
CA PHE A 28 -10.68 5.87 12.67
C PHE A 28 -9.70 5.84 11.50
N THR A 29 -8.91 6.91 11.29
CA THR A 29 -7.92 6.93 10.21
C THR A 29 -6.78 5.94 10.41
N GLY A 30 -6.45 5.60 11.66
CA GLY A 30 -5.46 4.59 12.00
C GLY A 30 -5.93 3.19 11.60
N GLY A 31 -7.19 2.84 11.90
CA GLY A 31 -7.81 1.60 11.45
C GLY A 31 -7.97 1.53 9.93
N LEU A 32 -8.33 2.65 9.29
CA LEU A 32 -8.42 2.76 7.84
C LEU A 32 -7.07 2.57 7.16
N ALA A 33 -6.01 3.20 7.69
CA ALA A 33 -4.66 3.08 7.16
C ALA A 33 -4.07 1.68 7.41
N SER A 34 -4.30 1.05 8.56
CA SER A 34 -3.71 -0.26 8.86
C SER A 34 -4.16 -1.35 7.89
N LEU A 35 -5.48 -1.51 7.72
CA LEU A 35 -6.04 -2.49 6.79
C LEU A 35 -5.86 -2.07 5.33
N GLY A 36 -5.90 -0.76 5.04
CA GLY A 36 -5.63 -0.29 3.68
C GLY A 36 -4.20 -0.57 3.23
N ILE A 37 -3.22 -0.42 4.13
CA ILE A 37 -1.83 -0.77 3.86
C ILE A 37 -1.66 -2.28 3.70
N GLU A 38 -2.37 -3.10 4.46
CA GLU A 38 -2.37 -4.57 4.31
C GLU A 38 -2.77 -5.01 2.90
N PHE A 39 -3.91 -4.53 2.41
CA PHE A 39 -4.36 -4.87 1.06
C PHE A 39 -3.48 -4.26 -0.04
N ALA A 40 -2.96 -3.04 0.20
CA ALA A 40 -2.01 -2.44 -0.72
C ALA A 40 -0.68 -3.22 -0.77
N ALA A 41 -0.21 -3.76 0.37
CA ALA A 41 0.97 -4.59 0.44
C ALA A 41 0.80 -5.88 -0.36
N ALA A 42 -0.34 -6.56 -0.19
CA ALA A 42 -0.67 -7.76 -0.96
C ALA A 42 -0.67 -7.49 -2.46
N ARG A 43 -1.24 -6.35 -2.88
CA ARG A 43 -1.29 -5.95 -4.29
C ARG A 43 0.05 -5.49 -4.84
N LEU A 44 0.90 -4.90 -4.01
CA LEU A 44 2.26 -4.50 -4.38
C LEU A 44 3.17 -5.74 -4.59
N LEU A 45 2.98 -6.80 -3.81
CA LEU A 45 3.78 -8.02 -3.90
C LEU A 45 3.28 -8.99 -4.99
N ALA A 46 1.98 -8.96 -5.30
CA ALA A 46 1.34 -9.91 -6.20
C ALA A 46 2.01 -10.07 -7.58
N PRO A 47 2.47 -9.00 -8.27
CA PRO A 47 3.13 -9.14 -9.56
C PRO A 47 4.48 -9.86 -9.51
N PHE A 48 5.16 -9.81 -8.36
CA PHE A 48 6.53 -10.30 -8.19
C PHE A 48 6.58 -11.72 -7.63
N PHE A 49 5.76 -11.98 -6.61
CA PHE A 49 5.79 -13.23 -5.86
C PHE A 49 4.55 -14.09 -6.13
N GLY A 50 3.53 -13.53 -6.79
CA GLY A 50 2.26 -14.19 -7.06
C GLY A 50 1.22 -13.98 -5.95
N GLN A 51 0.05 -14.59 -6.14
CA GLN A 51 -1.11 -14.48 -5.24
C GLN A 51 -1.36 -15.79 -4.46
N SER A 52 -0.31 -16.53 -4.12
CA SER A 52 -0.45 -17.83 -3.45
C SER A 52 -1.02 -17.70 -2.04
N LEU A 53 -1.68 -18.77 -1.56
CA LEU A 53 -2.16 -18.88 -0.17
C LEU A 53 -1.04 -18.67 0.85
N PHE A 54 0.18 -19.12 0.52
CA PHE A 54 1.35 -18.94 1.38
C PHE A 54 1.73 -17.47 1.55
N ILE A 55 1.77 -16.70 0.46
CA ILE A 55 2.11 -15.26 0.51
C ILE A 55 1.05 -14.48 1.30
N TRP A 56 -0.22 -14.74 1.03
CA TRP A 56 -1.33 -14.13 1.76
C TRP A 56 -1.28 -14.48 3.26
N GLY A 57 -1.08 -15.75 3.60
CA GLY A 57 -0.97 -16.20 5.00
C GLY A 57 0.21 -15.54 5.73
N THR A 58 1.37 -15.45 5.08
CA THR A 58 2.55 -14.77 5.64
C THR A 58 2.28 -13.28 5.86
N LEU A 59 1.62 -12.60 4.93
CA LEU A 59 1.33 -11.18 5.02
C LEU A 59 0.40 -10.85 6.18
N ILE A 60 -0.73 -11.57 6.29
CA ILE A 60 -1.68 -11.41 7.40
C ILE A 60 -0.97 -11.69 8.73
N GLY A 61 -0.23 -12.79 8.83
CA GLY A 61 0.49 -13.17 10.04
C GLY A 61 1.48 -12.10 10.50
N LEU A 62 2.25 -11.53 9.57
CA LEU A 62 3.23 -10.50 9.89
C LEU A 62 2.59 -9.17 10.26
N ILE A 63 1.51 -8.76 9.59
CA ILE A 63 0.77 -7.56 9.97
C ILE A 63 0.18 -7.68 11.36
N LEU A 64 -0.37 -8.84 11.71
CA LEU A 64 -0.84 -9.11 13.08
C LEU A 64 0.31 -9.04 14.10
N ILE A 65 1.50 -9.56 13.77
CA ILE A 65 2.69 -9.44 14.62
C ILE A 65 3.07 -7.95 14.81
N TYR A 66 3.11 -7.17 13.74
CA TYR A 66 3.45 -5.74 13.78
C TYR A 66 2.45 -4.95 14.59
N LEU A 67 1.16 -5.21 14.40
CA LEU A 67 0.10 -4.60 15.21
C LEU A 67 0.22 -5.01 16.68
N THR A 68 0.52 -6.28 16.98
CA THR A 68 0.75 -6.76 18.35
C THR A 68 1.89 -6.01 19.04
N ILE A 69 3.03 -5.86 18.35
CA ILE A 69 4.17 -5.08 18.84
C ILE A 69 3.76 -3.62 19.06
N GLY A 70 3.03 -3.04 18.10
CA GLY A 70 2.48 -1.69 18.20
C GLY A 70 1.54 -1.50 19.38
N TYR A 71 0.63 -2.44 19.63
CA TYR A 71 -0.32 -2.39 20.76
C TYR A 71 0.43 -2.39 22.09
N TYR A 72 1.39 -3.30 22.25
CA TYR A 72 2.19 -3.40 23.46
C TYR A 72 3.07 -2.16 23.69
N ALA A 73 3.83 -1.75 22.66
CA ALA A 73 4.72 -0.60 22.74
C ALA A 73 3.94 0.71 22.92
N GLY A 74 2.81 0.86 22.23
CA GLY A 74 1.91 1.99 22.31
C GLY A 74 1.27 2.14 23.68
N GLY A 75 0.75 1.05 24.26
CA GLY A 75 0.23 1.06 25.63
C GLY A 75 1.29 1.46 26.65
N ARG A 76 2.47 0.84 26.59
CA ARG A 76 3.58 1.15 27.52
C ARG A 76 4.08 2.59 27.36
N LEU A 77 4.13 3.10 26.14
CA LEU A 77 4.54 4.49 25.87
C LEU A 77 3.49 5.48 26.36
N ALA A 78 2.21 5.19 26.15
CA ALA A 78 1.11 6.02 26.61
C ALA A 78 1.02 6.06 28.14
N ASP A 79 1.36 4.99 28.84
CA ASP A 79 1.43 4.98 30.30
C ASP A 79 2.57 5.85 30.83
N ARG A 80 3.74 5.80 30.17
CA ARG A 80 4.93 6.58 30.55
C ARG A 80 4.83 8.05 30.19
N ARG A 81 4.31 8.36 29.00
CA ARG A 81 4.19 9.71 28.44
C ARG A 81 2.81 9.89 27.78
N PRO A 82 1.74 10.04 28.59
CA PRO A 82 0.38 10.27 28.12
C PRO A 82 0.24 11.69 27.53
N ASP A 83 0.85 11.92 26.38
CA ASP A 83 0.89 13.19 25.67
C ASP A 83 0.33 13.07 24.25
N ALA A 84 -0.59 13.96 23.88
CA ALA A 84 -1.20 13.99 22.56
C ALA A 84 -0.19 14.34 21.43
N ARG A 85 0.93 15.05 21.70
CA ARG A 85 1.93 15.45 20.64
C ARG A 85 2.59 14.20 20.22
N LEU A 86 3.01 13.43 21.19
CA LEU A 86 3.66 12.18 20.94
C LEU A 86 2.77 11.29 20.07
N LEU A 87 1.48 11.17 20.37
CA LEU A 87 0.53 10.44 19.54
C LEU A 87 0.43 11.00 18.10
N TYR A 88 0.21 12.31 17.93
CA TYR A 88 0.12 12.88 16.59
C TYR A 88 1.46 12.86 15.83
N GLN A 89 2.60 12.89 16.52
CA GLN A 89 3.94 12.73 15.95
C GLN A 89 4.18 11.28 15.50
N ILE A 90 3.75 10.30 16.30
CA ILE A 90 3.76 8.88 15.93
C ILE A 90 2.92 8.67 14.67
N ALA A 91 1.70 9.21 14.64
CA ALA A 91 0.84 9.09 13.47
C ALA A 91 1.36 9.84 12.24
N ALA A 92 1.99 11.01 12.44
CA ALA A 92 2.70 11.73 11.37
C ALA A 92 3.90 10.94 10.83
N ALA A 93 4.68 10.29 11.71
CA ALA A 93 5.77 9.41 11.30
C ALA A 93 5.25 8.19 10.54
N ALA A 94 4.15 7.58 11.00
CA ALA A 94 3.49 6.50 10.27
C ALA A 94 3.04 6.97 8.87
N ALA A 95 2.43 8.15 8.76
CA ALA A 95 2.00 8.71 7.47
C ALA A 95 3.18 8.91 6.51
N LEU A 96 4.31 9.45 6.99
CA LEU A 96 5.53 9.62 6.18
C LEU A 96 6.13 8.28 5.74
N LEU A 97 6.24 7.32 6.65
CA LEU A 97 6.77 6.00 6.33
C LEU A 97 5.85 5.28 5.33
N THR A 98 4.54 5.41 5.47
CA THR A 98 3.58 4.90 4.49
C THR A 98 3.76 5.57 3.12
N ALA A 99 3.93 6.89 3.07
CA ALA A 99 4.20 7.61 1.82
C ALA A 99 5.55 7.23 1.19
N ALA A 100 6.51 6.74 1.97
CA ALA A 100 7.79 6.27 1.46
C ALA A 100 7.69 4.87 0.82
N ILE A 101 6.70 4.05 1.17
CA ILE A 101 6.55 2.67 0.66
C ILE A 101 6.61 2.60 -0.86
N PRO A 102 5.81 3.38 -1.64
CA PRO A 102 5.81 3.28 -3.11
C PRO A 102 7.14 3.67 -3.77
N ILE A 103 7.98 4.43 -3.07
CA ILE A 103 9.26 4.95 -3.54
C ILE A 103 10.36 3.95 -3.22
N VAL A 104 10.39 3.45 -1.99
CA VAL A 104 11.41 2.52 -1.48
C VAL A 104 11.19 1.10 -1.99
N SER A 105 9.94 0.68 -2.21
CA SER A 105 9.65 -0.66 -2.74
C SER A 105 10.12 -0.85 -4.17
N ARG A 106 10.12 0.20 -5.00
CA ARG A 106 10.57 0.16 -6.41
C ARG A 106 11.94 -0.51 -6.59
N PRO A 107 13.04 -0.01 -5.99
CA PRO A 107 14.35 -0.62 -6.16
C PRO A 107 14.43 -2.03 -5.56
N ILE A 108 13.82 -2.26 -4.39
CA ILE A 108 13.84 -3.57 -3.72
C ILE A 108 13.19 -4.64 -4.61
N LEU A 109 12.03 -4.31 -5.16
CA LEU A 109 11.26 -5.20 -6.01
C LEU A 109 11.93 -5.40 -7.38
N SER A 110 12.65 -4.39 -7.89
CA SER A 110 13.46 -4.56 -9.10
C SER A 110 14.60 -5.58 -8.93
N LEU A 111 15.20 -5.66 -7.73
CA LEU A 111 16.19 -6.68 -7.41
C LEU A 111 15.57 -8.09 -7.39
N ALA A 112 14.31 -8.22 -6.98
CA ALA A 112 13.58 -9.49 -7.04
C ALA A 112 13.52 -10.02 -8.48
N GLN A 113 13.22 -9.14 -9.43
CA GLN A 113 13.11 -9.48 -10.85
C GLN A 113 14.45 -9.91 -11.43
N THR A 114 15.54 -9.20 -11.11
CA THR A 114 16.89 -9.64 -11.47
C THR A 114 17.21 -11.00 -10.86
N GLY A 115 16.77 -11.24 -9.61
CA GLY A 115 16.87 -12.55 -8.96
C GLY A 115 16.18 -13.66 -9.74
N PHE A 116 14.94 -13.44 -10.20
CA PHE A 116 14.23 -14.42 -11.03
C PHE A 116 14.94 -14.65 -12.38
N ALA A 117 15.37 -13.59 -13.06
CA ALA A 117 16.06 -13.69 -14.34
C ALA A 117 17.40 -14.45 -14.23
N GLN A 118 18.07 -14.34 -13.09
CA GLN A 118 19.35 -15.02 -12.81
C GLN A 118 19.17 -16.34 -12.05
N LEU A 119 17.94 -16.80 -11.81
CA LEU A 119 17.63 -17.98 -10.98
C LEU A 119 18.28 -17.94 -9.58
N SER A 120 18.46 -16.73 -9.03
CA SER A 120 19.10 -16.50 -7.74
C SER A 120 18.07 -16.47 -6.62
N VAL A 121 17.95 -17.59 -5.89
CA VAL A 121 17.07 -17.74 -4.72
C VAL A 121 17.37 -16.68 -3.65
N GLY A 122 18.64 -16.33 -3.47
CA GLY A 122 19.06 -15.34 -2.47
C GLY A 122 18.50 -13.94 -2.74
N LEU A 123 18.49 -13.50 -4.01
CA LEU A 123 17.93 -12.20 -4.39
C LEU A 123 16.40 -12.16 -4.27
N VAL A 124 15.74 -13.26 -4.62
CA VAL A 124 14.27 -13.40 -4.49
C VAL A 124 13.85 -13.38 -3.01
N LEU A 125 14.49 -14.18 -2.15
CA LEU A 125 14.16 -14.19 -0.72
C LEU A 125 14.57 -12.88 -0.02
N GLY A 126 15.74 -12.33 -0.37
CA GLY A 126 16.22 -11.08 0.20
C GLY A 126 15.30 -9.90 -0.11
N SER A 127 14.78 -9.83 -1.35
CA SER A 127 13.82 -8.80 -1.74
C SER A 127 12.46 -8.96 -1.05
N LEU A 128 11.94 -10.18 -0.92
CA LEU A 128 10.71 -10.45 -0.17
C LEU A 128 10.82 -10.00 1.29
N ILE A 129 11.89 -10.41 1.98
CA ILE A 129 12.15 -10.02 3.36
C ILE A 129 12.29 -8.49 3.49
N SER A 130 12.99 -7.86 2.55
CA SER A 130 13.20 -6.40 2.56
C SER A 130 11.89 -5.63 2.43
N VAL A 131 10.98 -6.08 1.54
CA VAL A 131 9.65 -5.44 1.41
C VAL A 131 8.79 -5.71 2.63
N ILE A 132 8.84 -6.92 3.20
CA ILE A 132 8.13 -7.23 4.45
C ILE A 132 8.58 -6.30 5.59
N ILE A 133 9.89 -6.11 5.75
CA ILE A 133 10.46 -5.21 6.77
C ILE A 133 10.06 -3.75 6.51
N LEU A 134 9.94 -3.34 5.25
CA LEU A 134 9.48 -2.00 4.87
C LEU A 134 8.08 -1.68 5.43
N PHE A 135 7.18 -2.67 5.49
CA PHE A 135 5.84 -2.49 6.08
C PHE A 135 5.82 -2.52 7.61
N ALA A 136 6.84 -3.11 8.26
CA ALA A 136 6.87 -3.26 9.70
C ALA A 136 6.79 -1.92 10.44
N ALA A 137 7.63 -0.96 10.06
CA ALA A 137 7.70 0.34 10.75
C ALA A 137 6.38 1.13 10.73
N PRO A 138 5.73 1.41 9.58
CA PRO A 138 4.46 2.14 9.58
C PRO A 138 3.33 1.37 10.29
N VAL A 139 3.25 0.05 10.15
CA VAL A 139 2.18 -0.77 10.76
C VAL A 139 2.35 -0.85 12.29
N ILE A 140 3.59 -0.97 12.80
CA ILE A 140 3.85 -0.91 14.25
C ILE A 140 3.39 0.44 14.81
N LEU A 141 3.75 1.56 14.16
CA LEU A 141 3.34 2.90 14.61
C LEU A 141 1.81 3.08 14.57
N LEU A 142 1.14 2.54 13.56
CA LEU A 142 -0.32 2.51 13.49
C LEU A 142 -0.94 1.68 14.62
N GLY A 143 -0.35 0.54 14.96
CA GLY A 143 -0.75 -0.27 16.11
C GLY A 143 -0.65 0.49 17.43
N MET A 144 0.26 1.46 17.56
CA MET A 144 0.35 2.28 18.78
C MET A 144 -0.84 3.22 18.97
N VAL A 145 -1.59 3.56 17.92
CA VAL A 145 -2.63 4.61 17.95
C VAL A 145 -3.75 4.26 18.94
N SER A 146 -4.36 3.08 18.81
CA SER A 146 -5.54 2.70 19.60
C SER A 146 -5.31 2.70 21.12
N PRO A 147 -4.31 1.97 21.68
CA PRO A 147 -4.08 1.99 23.13
C PRO A 147 -3.68 3.38 23.65
N PHE A 148 -2.97 4.17 22.85
CA PHE A 148 -2.58 5.52 23.22
C PHE A 148 -3.79 6.46 23.28
N VAL A 149 -4.67 6.41 22.28
CA VAL A 149 -5.94 7.16 22.28
C VAL A 149 -6.77 6.80 23.50
N ILE A 150 -6.92 5.50 23.81
CA ILE A 150 -7.67 5.03 25.00
C ILE A 150 -7.09 5.65 26.27
N ARG A 151 -5.76 5.60 26.44
CA ARG A 151 -5.08 6.17 27.62
C ARG A 151 -5.31 7.67 27.77
N LEU A 152 -5.25 8.43 26.67
CA LEU A 152 -5.51 9.88 26.68
C LEU A 152 -6.97 10.21 26.99
N ARG A 153 -7.92 9.39 26.52
CA ARG A 153 -9.35 9.58 26.75
C ARG A 153 -9.77 9.30 28.20
N ILE A 154 -9.20 8.25 28.82
CA ILE A 154 -9.41 7.95 30.25
C ILE A 154 -9.05 9.15 31.13
N ARG A 155 -7.99 9.90 30.78
CA ARG A 155 -7.61 11.12 31.53
C ARG A 155 -8.58 12.28 31.38
N GLN A 156 -9.46 12.26 30.38
CA GLN A 156 -10.45 13.30 30.12
C GLN A 156 -11.80 12.99 30.80
N LEU A 157 -11.77 12.29 31.94
CA LEU A 157 -12.94 11.93 32.75
C LEU A 157 -13.87 10.89 32.10
N GLU A 158 -13.41 10.15 31.09
CA GLU A 158 -14.15 9.00 30.57
C GLU A 158 -13.89 7.74 31.40
N THR A 159 -14.92 6.92 31.59
CA THR A 159 -14.73 5.57 32.13
C THR A 159 -13.89 4.75 31.16
N ALA A 160 -13.05 3.85 31.69
CA ALA A 160 -12.18 3.00 30.87
C ALA A 160 -12.96 2.20 29.81
N GLY A 161 -14.15 1.70 30.17
CA GLY A 161 -15.03 0.99 29.25
C GLY A 161 -15.53 1.86 28.08
N ASN A 162 -16.00 3.08 28.35
CA ASN A 162 -16.50 3.98 27.30
C ASN A 162 -15.39 4.43 26.36
N ALA A 163 -14.22 4.77 26.90
CA ALA A 163 -13.05 5.16 26.10
C ALA A 163 -12.60 4.02 25.17
N ALA A 164 -12.47 2.80 25.71
CA ALA A 164 -12.10 1.62 24.92
C ALA A 164 -13.16 1.27 23.87
N GLY A 165 -14.44 1.26 24.26
CA GLY A 165 -15.55 0.95 23.35
C GLY A 165 -15.64 1.92 22.16
N ALA A 166 -15.53 3.23 22.41
CA ALA A 166 -15.55 4.22 21.34
C ALA A 166 -14.37 4.07 20.37
N VAL A 167 -13.16 3.82 20.90
CA VAL A 167 -11.96 3.61 20.08
C VAL A 167 -12.07 2.34 19.25
N TYR A 168 -12.50 1.23 19.83
CA TYR A 168 -12.69 -0.01 19.09
C TYR A 168 -13.76 0.12 18.01
N ALA A 169 -14.91 0.76 18.31
CA ALA A 169 -15.96 0.97 17.31
C ALA A 169 -15.45 1.78 16.12
N LEU A 170 -14.79 2.92 16.36
CA LEU A 170 -14.31 3.80 15.29
C LEU A 170 -13.10 3.24 14.55
N SER A 171 -12.18 2.58 15.25
CA SER A 171 -11.05 1.88 14.61
C SER A 171 -11.56 0.74 13.72
N THR A 172 -12.55 -0.02 14.18
CA THR A 172 -13.13 -1.13 13.39
C THR A 172 -13.87 -0.61 12.18
N LEU A 173 -14.67 0.45 12.32
CA LEU A 173 -15.32 1.11 11.18
C LEU A 173 -14.28 1.62 10.17
N GLY A 174 -13.21 2.24 10.67
CA GLY A 174 -12.05 2.64 9.87
C GLY A 174 -11.47 1.45 9.11
N SER A 175 -11.20 0.33 9.80
CA SER A 175 -10.68 -0.91 9.21
C SER A 175 -11.59 -1.52 8.15
N ILE A 176 -12.91 -1.52 8.35
CA ILE A 176 -13.87 -1.98 7.33
C ILE A 176 -13.74 -1.13 6.06
N LEU A 177 -13.70 0.19 6.20
CA LEU A 177 -13.53 1.09 5.05
C LEU A 177 -12.12 0.99 4.45
N GLY A 178 -11.10 0.78 5.28
CA GLY A 178 -9.72 0.50 4.88
C GLY A 178 -9.57 -0.82 4.11
N THR A 179 -10.49 -1.76 4.28
CA THR A 179 -10.55 -2.98 3.47
C THR A 179 -11.32 -2.74 2.18
N PHE A 180 -12.52 -2.16 2.26
CA PHE A 180 -13.41 -2.06 1.09
C PHE A 180 -12.98 -0.98 0.09
N ILE A 181 -12.62 0.21 0.55
CA ILE A 181 -12.31 1.34 -0.33
C ILE A 181 -11.07 1.03 -1.20
N PRO A 182 -9.94 0.53 -0.66
CA PRO A 182 -8.80 0.12 -1.47
C PRO A 182 -9.14 -0.98 -2.48
N VAL A 183 -9.80 -2.06 -2.03
CA VAL A 183 -9.99 -3.27 -2.85
C VAL A 183 -11.03 -3.06 -3.95
N PHE A 184 -12.17 -2.43 -3.64
CA PHE A 184 -13.27 -2.31 -4.59
C PHE A 184 -13.24 -1.01 -5.41
N TRP A 185 -12.50 0.01 -4.96
CA TRP A 185 -12.53 1.30 -5.63
C TRP A 185 -11.14 1.84 -5.98
N LEU A 186 -10.28 2.13 -5.00
CA LEU A 186 -9.04 2.88 -5.27
C LEU A 186 -8.03 2.08 -6.11
N ILE A 187 -7.78 0.82 -5.79
CA ILE A 187 -6.81 0.00 -6.52
C ILE A 187 -7.29 -0.29 -7.96
N PRO A 188 -8.56 -0.68 -8.20
CA PRO A 188 -9.03 -0.88 -9.57
C PRO A 188 -9.05 0.38 -10.43
N THR A 189 -9.27 1.57 -9.84
CA THR A 189 -9.42 2.83 -10.61
C THR A 189 -8.12 3.61 -10.75
N TYR A 190 -7.30 3.66 -9.71
CA TYR A 190 -6.07 4.47 -9.65
C TYR A 190 -4.80 3.64 -9.49
N GLY A 191 -4.92 2.35 -9.17
CA GLY A 191 -3.77 1.47 -8.90
C GLY A 191 -3.30 1.50 -7.45
N THR A 192 -2.29 0.69 -7.18
CA THR A 192 -1.80 0.43 -5.82
C THR A 192 -1.02 1.61 -5.24
N ARG A 193 -0.18 2.28 -6.06
CA ARG A 193 0.63 3.41 -5.57
C ARG A 193 -0.21 4.61 -5.12
N PRO A 194 -1.16 5.13 -5.92
CA PRO A 194 -1.98 6.27 -5.47
C PRO A 194 -2.82 5.93 -4.24
N THR A 195 -3.30 4.68 -4.13
CA THR A 195 -3.99 4.20 -2.94
C THR A 195 -3.15 4.39 -1.67
N ILE A 196 -1.87 3.98 -1.68
CA ILE A 196 -0.97 4.15 -0.54
C ILE A 196 -0.78 5.64 -0.19
N PHE A 197 -0.61 6.51 -1.20
CA PHE A 197 -0.49 7.95 -0.98
C PHE A 197 -1.77 8.57 -0.42
N ILE A 198 -2.95 8.14 -0.86
CA ILE A 198 -4.25 8.60 -0.33
C ILE A 198 -4.39 8.22 1.15
N LEU A 199 -4.04 6.99 1.52
CA LEU A 199 -4.06 6.53 2.92
C LEU A 199 -3.07 7.34 3.78
N ALA A 200 -1.84 7.53 3.28
CA ALA A 200 -0.83 8.35 3.95
C ALA A 200 -1.30 9.80 4.13
N PHE A 201 -1.92 10.38 3.10
CA PHE A 201 -2.44 11.74 3.12
C PHE A 201 -3.58 11.91 4.12
N ALA A 202 -4.52 10.96 4.16
CA ALA A 202 -5.63 10.97 5.13
C ALA A 202 -5.12 10.91 6.58
N LEU A 203 -4.15 10.02 6.86
CA LEU A 203 -3.53 9.95 8.19
C LEU A 203 -2.71 11.21 8.51
N GLY A 204 -1.93 11.68 7.54
CA GLY A 204 -1.06 12.85 7.67
C GLY A 204 -1.83 14.14 7.89
N THR A 205 -3.00 14.31 7.27
CA THR A 205 -3.87 15.48 7.46
C THR A 205 -4.45 15.54 8.87
N ILE A 206 -4.99 14.44 9.39
CA ILE A 206 -5.48 14.38 10.78
C ILE A 206 -4.33 14.60 11.78
N SER A 207 -3.18 13.99 11.53
CA SER A 207 -2.00 14.13 12.39
C SER A 207 -1.46 15.57 12.40
N ALA A 208 -1.34 16.19 11.22
CA ALA A 208 -0.92 17.59 11.09
C ALA A 208 -1.91 18.53 11.78
N ALA A 209 -3.21 18.31 11.60
CA ALA A 209 -4.26 19.11 12.26
C ALA A 209 -4.21 18.98 13.79
N GLY A 210 -3.88 17.80 14.31
CA GLY A 210 -3.67 17.55 15.74
C GLY A 210 -2.45 18.27 16.33
N LEU A 211 -1.41 18.52 15.53
CA LEU A 211 -0.18 19.22 15.92
C LEU A 211 -0.25 20.75 15.78
N LEU A 212 -1.36 21.29 15.27
CA LEU A 212 -1.57 22.72 15.13
C LEU A 212 -1.70 23.42 16.50
N GLY A 213 -0.63 24.10 16.90
CA GLY A 213 -0.58 25.16 17.91
C GLY A 213 0.37 26.27 17.45
N GLY A 214 0.38 27.47 18.02
CA GLY A 214 1.14 28.63 17.47
C GLY A 214 2.66 28.44 17.25
N GLY A 215 3.25 29.22 16.33
CA GLY A 215 4.70 29.31 16.07
C GLY A 215 5.27 28.33 15.02
N ARG A 216 6.51 27.82 15.24
CA ARG A 216 7.23 26.81 14.41
C ARG A 216 6.43 25.53 14.10
N ARG A 217 5.35 25.30 14.84
CA ARG A 217 4.40 24.20 14.69
C ARG A 217 3.57 24.25 13.39
N ARG A 218 3.51 25.40 12.70
CA ARG A 218 2.93 25.48 11.34
C ARG A 218 3.68 24.62 10.31
N LEU A 219 4.95 24.25 10.58
CA LEU A 219 5.71 23.35 9.71
C LEU A 219 5.05 21.97 9.54
N TYR A 220 4.24 21.52 10.51
CA TYR A 220 3.48 20.27 10.36
C TYR A 220 2.39 20.35 9.27
N LEU A 221 1.95 21.55 8.85
CA LEU A 221 1.06 21.69 7.68
C LEU A 221 1.76 21.34 6.37
N LEU A 222 3.09 21.37 6.34
CA LEU A 222 3.85 20.92 5.18
C LEU A 222 3.82 19.40 5.04
N LEU A 223 3.40 18.63 6.05
CA LEU A 223 3.35 17.17 5.96
C LEU A 223 2.38 16.68 4.87
N PRO A 224 1.08 17.05 4.86
CA PRO A 224 0.18 16.70 3.77
C PRO A 224 0.66 17.20 2.40
N VAL A 225 1.25 18.41 2.37
CA VAL A 225 1.81 18.99 1.14
C VAL A 225 2.98 18.14 0.64
N LEU A 226 3.89 17.74 1.53
CA LEU A 226 5.01 16.86 1.21
C LEU A 226 4.52 15.52 0.69
N ILE A 227 3.51 14.92 1.32
CA ILE A 227 2.92 13.66 0.84
C ILE A 227 2.32 13.84 -0.56
N ALA A 228 1.61 14.95 -0.81
CA ALA A 228 1.05 15.26 -2.12
C ALA A 228 2.14 15.49 -3.18
N VAL A 229 3.22 16.20 -2.83
CA VAL A 229 4.40 16.39 -3.69
C VAL A 229 5.06 15.05 -3.98
N LEU A 230 5.28 14.20 -2.96
CA LEU A 230 5.80 12.85 -3.15
C LEU A 230 4.88 11.98 -4.03
N ALA A 231 3.56 12.17 -3.96
CA ALA A 231 2.63 11.47 -4.84
C ALA A 231 2.76 11.91 -6.30
N LEU A 232 2.94 13.22 -6.55
CA LEU A 232 3.12 13.78 -7.89
C LEU A 232 4.47 13.41 -8.50
N PHE A 233 5.57 13.58 -7.76
CA PHE A 233 6.94 13.34 -8.25
C PHE A 233 7.40 11.89 -8.09
N GLY A 234 6.76 11.12 -7.20
CA GLY A 234 6.88 9.66 -7.17
C GLY A 234 6.16 8.99 -8.36
N GLY A 235 5.45 9.79 -9.16
CA GLY A 235 4.71 9.44 -10.38
C GLY A 235 5.56 9.31 -11.65
N GLY A 236 6.80 8.83 -11.55
CA GLY A 236 7.43 8.22 -12.71
C GLY A 236 6.69 6.93 -13.08
N SER A 237 6.66 6.62 -14.39
CA SER A 237 6.43 5.30 -15.00
C SER A 237 6.30 4.16 -13.98
N ILE A 238 5.19 3.40 -14.00
CA ILE A 238 5.00 2.30 -13.03
C ILE A 238 6.21 1.35 -13.12
N ARG A 239 6.72 1.14 -14.35
CA ARG A 239 8.05 0.60 -14.64
C ARG A 239 8.53 0.92 -16.07
N ALA A 240 9.84 1.05 -16.29
CA ALA A 240 10.43 0.97 -17.63
C ALA A 240 10.14 -0.41 -18.24
N ALA A 241 10.00 -0.52 -19.56
CA ALA A 241 9.85 -1.84 -20.17
C ALA A 241 11.08 -2.70 -19.82
N ALA A 242 10.85 -3.95 -19.39
CA ALA A 242 11.93 -4.89 -19.11
C ALA A 242 12.82 -5.11 -20.35
N TYR A 243 12.25 -4.95 -21.53
CA TYR A 243 12.91 -5.00 -22.84
C TYR A 243 12.05 -4.23 -23.86
N GLY A 244 12.70 -3.71 -24.91
CA GLY A 244 12.01 -2.95 -25.95
C GLY A 244 11.50 -1.57 -25.50
N VAL A 245 10.68 -0.96 -26.34
CA VAL A 245 10.07 0.36 -26.10
C VAL A 245 8.66 0.18 -25.57
N ARG A 246 8.40 0.64 -24.35
CA ARG A 246 7.05 0.62 -23.76
C ARG A 246 6.13 1.58 -24.50
N LEU A 247 5.05 1.06 -25.08
CA LEU A 247 4.00 1.86 -25.73
C LEU A 247 2.88 2.24 -24.76
N TYR A 248 2.51 1.34 -23.85
CA TYR A 248 1.39 1.55 -22.93
C TYR A 248 1.64 0.82 -21.60
N GLU A 249 1.09 1.34 -20.50
CA GLU A 249 1.03 0.66 -19.21
C GLU A 249 -0.26 1.00 -18.46
N THR A 250 -0.79 0.01 -17.73
CA THR A 250 -1.89 0.21 -16.78
C THR A 250 -1.90 -0.91 -15.74
N GLU A 251 -2.55 -0.66 -14.61
CA GLU A 251 -2.95 -1.71 -13.66
C GLU A 251 -4.43 -2.08 -13.93
N SER A 252 -4.75 -3.36 -13.78
CA SER A 252 -6.12 -3.87 -13.73
C SER A 252 -6.39 -4.48 -12.35
N ALA A 253 -7.62 -4.92 -12.10
CA ALA A 253 -7.96 -5.64 -10.87
C ALA A 253 -7.17 -6.96 -10.68
N TYR A 254 -6.60 -7.51 -11.75
CA TYR A 254 -5.94 -8.82 -11.73
C TYR A 254 -4.44 -8.75 -12.02
N ASN A 255 -4.05 -7.98 -13.03
CA ASN A 255 -2.69 -7.96 -13.54
C ASN A 255 -2.18 -6.54 -13.75
N TYR A 256 -0.87 -6.38 -13.63
CA TYR A 256 -0.16 -5.26 -14.23
C TYR A 256 0.03 -5.53 -15.73
N ILE A 257 -0.37 -4.56 -16.56
CA ILE A 257 -0.45 -4.69 -18.01
C ILE A 257 0.53 -3.72 -18.66
N GLN A 258 1.35 -4.21 -19.57
CA GLN A 258 2.21 -3.40 -20.42
C GLN A 258 2.08 -3.81 -21.89
N VAL A 259 2.15 -2.83 -22.78
CA VAL A 259 2.34 -3.07 -24.22
C VAL A 259 3.75 -2.61 -24.56
N VAL A 260 4.59 -3.52 -25.04
CA VAL A 260 5.98 -3.24 -25.38
C VAL A 260 6.23 -3.54 -26.86
N LYS A 261 7.06 -2.70 -27.48
CA LYS A 261 7.49 -2.86 -28.87
C LYS A 261 8.94 -3.35 -28.91
N VAL A 262 9.17 -4.48 -29.56
CA VAL A 262 10.49 -5.11 -29.72
C VAL A 262 10.75 -5.26 -31.21
N GLY A 263 11.55 -4.36 -31.79
CA GLY A 263 11.69 -4.28 -33.24
C GLY A 263 10.35 -3.98 -33.92
N ASN A 264 9.88 -4.91 -34.76
CA ASN A 264 8.57 -4.83 -35.43
C ASN A 264 7.42 -5.47 -34.64
N GLU A 265 7.72 -6.16 -33.54
CA GLU A 265 6.73 -6.87 -32.73
C GLU A 265 6.12 -5.96 -31.68
N THR A 266 4.81 -6.10 -31.47
CA THR A 266 4.09 -5.51 -30.35
C THR A 266 3.59 -6.63 -29.45
N GLN A 267 4.01 -6.60 -28.19
CA GLN A 267 3.73 -7.65 -27.22
C GLN A 267 2.89 -7.09 -26.06
N LEU A 268 1.81 -7.78 -25.73
CA LEU A 268 1.04 -7.58 -24.51
C LEU A 268 1.68 -8.41 -23.41
N VAL A 269 2.20 -7.74 -22.40
CA VAL A 269 2.96 -8.33 -21.30
C VAL A 269 2.17 -8.15 -20.01
N LEU A 270 1.98 -9.25 -19.30
CA LEU A 270 1.35 -9.29 -17.98
C LEU A 270 2.38 -9.65 -16.91
N ASN A 271 2.11 -9.24 -15.68
CA ASN A 271 2.89 -9.62 -14.50
C ASN A 271 4.39 -9.42 -14.72
N GLU A 272 4.72 -8.20 -15.16
CA GLU A 272 6.08 -7.65 -15.11
C GLU A 272 7.13 -8.29 -16.03
N GLY A 273 6.73 -8.85 -17.17
CA GLY A 273 7.66 -9.41 -18.17
C GLY A 273 7.74 -10.92 -18.14
N GLN A 274 7.11 -11.58 -17.16
CA GLN A 274 7.14 -13.04 -17.02
C GLN A 274 6.17 -13.75 -17.96
N ALA A 275 5.07 -13.08 -18.36
CA ALA A 275 4.08 -13.64 -19.25
C ALA A 275 3.81 -12.69 -20.41
N VAL A 276 4.26 -13.06 -21.61
CA VAL A 276 3.72 -12.50 -22.84
C VAL A 276 2.36 -13.17 -23.08
N HIS A 277 1.30 -12.40 -23.21
CA HIS A 277 -0.05 -12.92 -23.39
C HIS A 277 -0.49 -12.83 -24.85
N SER A 278 0.02 -11.86 -25.59
CA SER A 278 -0.31 -11.68 -27.01
C SER A 278 0.86 -11.05 -27.75
N VAL A 279 1.12 -11.52 -28.95
CA VAL A 279 2.15 -10.99 -29.85
C VAL A 279 1.50 -10.62 -31.16
N TYR A 280 1.83 -9.43 -31.67
CA TYR A 280 1.48 -8.99 -33.01
C TYR A 280 2.75 -8.62 -33.77
N ASN A 281 2.98 -9.28 -34.90
CA ASN A 281 4.05 -8.96 -35.83
C ASN A 281 3.41 -8.73 -37.22
N PRO A 282 3.61 -7.55 -37.86
CA PRO A 282 3.06 -7.30 -39.20
C PRO A 282 3.86 -8.00 -40.32
N THR A 283 5.06 -8.50 -40.02
CA THR A 283 6.00 -9.08 -40.99
C THR A 283 6.16 -10.59 -40.89
N SER A 284 5.60 -11.23 -39.85
CA SER A 284 5.68 -12.67 -39.62
C SER A 284 4.38 -13.18 -39.01
N GLU A 285 3.97 -14.39 -39.42
CA GLU A 285 2.87 -15.12 -38.76
C GLU A 285 3.35 -15.93 -37.56
N TYR A 286 4.66 -16.21 -37.47
CA TYR A 286 5.26 -16.95 -36.36
C TYR A 286 5.53 -16.03 -35.17
N THR A 287 5.17 -16.52 -33.99
CA THR A 287 5.43 -15.88 -32.70
C THR A 287 6.74 -16.34 -32.06
N HIS A 288 7.36 -17.40 -32.59
CA HIS A 288 8.54 -18.07 -32.05
C HIS A 288 8.38 -18.52 -30.60
N ALA A 289 7.15 -18.80 -30.20
CA ALA A 289 6.78 -19.27 -28.88
C ALA A 289 5.79 -20.44 -29.01
N TYR A 290 5.40 -21.00 -27.87
CA TYR A 290 4.56 -22.20 -27.82
C TYR A 290 3.20 -22.05 -28.55
N TRP A 291 2.72 -20.82 -28.80
CA TRP A 291 1.52 -20.59 -29.61
C TRP A 291 1.67 -21.06 -31.08
N ASP A 292 2.90 -21.16 -31.59
CA ASP A 292 3.16 -21.69 -32.93
C ASP A 292 2.94 -23.21 -33.00
N GLU A 293 3.01 -23.93 -31.87
CA GLU A 293 2.78 -25.37 -31.84
C GLU A 293 1.35 -25.73 -32.25
N VAL A 294 0.38 -24.83 -32.01
CA VAL A 294 -1.00 -25.09 -32.42
C VAL A 294 -1.14 -25.09 -33.95
N LEU A 295 -0.18 -24.52 -34.69
CA LEU A 295 -0.11 -24.64 -36.15
C LEU A 295 0.16 -26.07 -36.62
N LEU A 296 0.69 -26.93 -35.73
CA LEU A 296 0.87 -28.35 -36.03
C LEU A 296 -0.46 -29.09 -36.15
N ALA A 297 -1.59 -28.52 -35.68
CA ALA A 297 -2.91 -29.14 -35.77
C ALA A 297 -3.27 -29.58 -37.20
N ARG A 298 -2.80 -28.87 -38.23
CA ARG A 298 -3.01 -29.25 -39.65
C ARG A 298 -2.42 -30.61 -40.03
N TYR A 299 -1.44 -31.11 -39.27
CA TYR A 299 -0.80 -32.41 -39.48
C TYR A 299 -1.48 -33.55 -38.71
N PHE A 300 -2.37 -33.25 -37.75
CA PHE A 300 -3.02 -34.25 -36.88
C PHE A 300 -4.42 -34.69 -37.38
N GLY A 301 -4.65 -34.69 -38.70
CA GLY A 301 -5.94 -35.06 -39.32
C GLY A 301 -5.91 -36.35 -40.16
N SER A 302 -7.09 -36.82 -40.59
CA SER A 302 -7.29 -38.02 -41.43
C SER A 302 -6.83 -37.87 -42.90
N GLY A 303 -6.00 -36.88 -43.21
CA GLY A 303 -5.57 -36.55 -44.58
C GLY A 303 -6.57 -35.70 -45.38
N GLN A 304 -7.73 -35.35 -44.81
CA GLN A 304 -8.71 -34.43 -45.43
C GLN A 304 -8.70 -33.07 -44.73
N THR A 305 -8.58 -31.99 -45.50
CA THR A 305 -8.64 -30.62 -44.97
C THR A 305 -10.06 -30.29 -44.50
N PRO A 306 -10.28 -29.92 -43.23
CA PRO A 306 -11.60 -29.61 -42.72
C PRO A 306 -12.18 -28.35 -43.38
N LYS A 307 -13.41 -28.43 -43.89
CA LYS A 307 -14.09 -27.29 -44.55
C LYS A 307 -14.62 -26.24 -43.55
N ARG A 308 -14.79 -26.61 -42.29
CA ARG A 308 -15.28 -25.76 -41.20
C ARG A 308 -14.60 -26.18 -39.91
N VAL A 309 -14.01 -25.23 -39.19
CA VAL A 309 -13.32 -25.45 -37.92
C VAL A 309 -13.93 -24.53 -36.88
N ALA A 310 -14.32 -25.09 -35.73
CA ALA A 310 -14.73 -24.31 -34.58
C ALA A 310 -13.52 -24.10 -33.67
N VAL A 311 -13.15 -22.85 -33.44
CA VAL A 311 -12.00 -22.48 -32.60
C VAL A 311 -12.54 -21.92 -31.29
N VAL A 312 -12.34 -22.64 -30.18
CA VAL A 312 -12.82 -22.25 -28.85
C VAL A 312 -11.63 -21.87 -27.98
N GLY A 313 -11.70 -20.71 -27.32
CA GLY A 313 -10.71 -20.30 -26.32
C GLY A 313 -9.38 -19.74 -26.86
N LEU A 314 -9.28 -19.42 -28.16
CA LEU A 314 -8.03 -18.94 -28.78
C LEU A 314 -7.77 -17.44 -28.58
N ALA A 315 -8.76 -16.67 -28.11
CA ALA A 315 -8.65 -15.22 -27.83
C ALA A 315 -8.01 -14.37 -28.96
N GLY A 316 -8.07 -14.82 -30.22
CA GLY A 316 -7.46 -14.14 -31.38
C GLY A 316 -6.05 -14.62 -31.78
N GLY A 317 -5.58 -15.77 -31.28
CA GLY A 317 -4.28 -16.35 -31.61
C GLY A 317 -4.07 -16.72 -33.09
N THR A 318 -2.84 -17.12 -33.43
CA THR A 318 -2.35 -17.30 -34.81
C THR A 318 -3.19 -18.24 -35.67
N ILE A 319 -3.84 -19.25 -35.09
CA ILE A 319 -4.75 -20.16 -35.80
C ILE A 319 -5.87 -19.45 -36.55
N ALA A 320 -6.36 -18.30 -36.07
CA ALA A 320 -7.48 -17.61 -36.71
C ALA A 320 -7.12 -16.98 -38.07
N LYS A 321 -5.83 -16.91 -38.42
CA LYS A 321 -5.34 -16.31 -39.68
C LYS A 321 -5.01 -17.34 -40.77
N ILE A 322 -5.06 -18.64 -40.47
CA ILE A 322 -4.63 -19.74 -41.35
C ILE A 322 -5.82 -20.48 -41.93
#